data_AF-E3HYB5-F1
#
_entry.id   AF-E3HYB5-F1
#
_cell.length_a   1.000
_cell.length_b   1.000
_cell.length_c   1.000
_cell.angle_alpha   90.00
_cell.angle_beta   90.00
_cell.angle_gamma   90.00
#
_symmetry.space_group_name_H-M   'P 1'
#
loop_
_entity.id
_entity.type
_entity.pdbx_description
1 polymer ?
#
loop_
_entity_poly.entity_id
_entity_poly.type
_entity_poly.pdbx_seq_one_letter_code
_entity_poly.pdbx_strand_id
1 'polypeptide(L)' 'MLTQAQIAAATGKIFEVPRVINGCARVQFVGIWPTGNVAVKRASDPEMFGPLTVSSEVAAPLMEAIQRRFNRRGQPCV' A
#
# COMPACT_ATOMS: atom_id res chain seq x y z
N MET A 1 9.38 -9.35 -0.67
CA MET A 1 9.29 -8.28 -1.68
C MET A 1 8.03 -8.49 -2.51
N LEU A 2 7.32 -7.42 -2.88
CA LEU A 2 6.17 -7.51 -3.79
C LEU A 2 6.65 -7.71 -5.24
N THR A 3 5.92 -8.50 -6.03
CA THR A 3 6.18 -8.60 -7.47
C THR A 3 5.63 -7.39 -8.22
N GLN A 4 6.14 -7.12 -9.42
CA GLN A 4 5.65 -6.01 -10.26
C GLN A 4 4.13 -6.10 -10.52
N ALA A 5 3.60 -7.30 -10.68
CA ALA A 5 2.16 -7.52 -10.86
C ALA A 5 1.35 -7.17 -9.59
N GLN A 6 1.88 -7.48 -8.40
CA GLN A 6 1.25 -7.12 -7.12
C GLN A 6 1.27 -5.61 -6.92
N ILE A 7 2.37 -4.93 -7.27
CA ILE A 7 2.48 -3.47 -7.21
C ILE A 7 1.44 -2.83 -8.13
N ALA A 8 1.42 -3.22 -9.42
CA ALA A 8 0.48 -2.67 -10.39
C ALA A 8 -0.98 -2.88 -9.99
N ALA A 9 -1.32 -4.05 -9.45
CA ALA A 9 -2.69 -4.35 -9.02
C ALA A 9 -3.08 -3.67 -7.70
N ALA A 10 -2.10 -3.33 -6.85
CA ALA A 10 -2.31 -2.60 -5.60
C ALA A 10 -2.42 -1.09 -5.83
N THR A 11 -1.79 -0.53 -6.87
CA THR A 11 -1.80 0.90 -7.16
C THR A 11 -3.23 1.44 -7.27
N GLY A 12 -3.48 2.54 -6.57
CA GLY A 12 -4.78 3.20 -6.48
C GLY A 12 -5.78 2.51 -5.53
N LYS A 13 -5.45 1.34 -4.94
CA LYS A 13 -6.32 0.64 -4.00
C LYS A 13 -6.13 1.13 -2.57
N ILE A 14 -7.22 1.10 -1.81
CA ILE A 14 -7.24 1.46 -0.39
C ILE A 14 -7.06 0.19 0.45
N PHE A 15 -6.19 0.29 1.45
CA PHE A 15 -5.90 -0.72 2.44
C PHE A 15 -6.15 -0.17 3.84
N GLU A 16 -6.66 -1.00 4.72
CA GLU A 16 -6.80 -0.67 6.14
C GLU A 16 -5.55 -1.14 6.87
N VAL A 17 -4.64 -0.21 7.12
CA VAL A 17 -3.36 -0.42 7.78
C VAL A 17 -3.08 0.73 8.74
N PRO A 18 -3.59 0.64 9.99
CA PRO A 18 -3.31 1.65 10.98
C PRO A 18 -1.80 1.79 11.18
N ARG A 19 -1.36 3.01 11.55
CA ARG A 19 0.04 3.39 11.82
C ARG A 19 0.93 3.67 10.61
N VAL A 20 0.47 3.44 9.38
CA VAL A 20 1.22 3.84 8.17
C VAL A 20 1.17 5.35 7.95
N ILE A 21 0.00 5.96 8.16
CA ILE A 21 -0.16 7.42 8.21
C ILE A 21 -0.76 7.78 9.57
N ASN A 22 -0.16 8.72 10.29
CA ASN A 22 -0.64 9.13 11.60
C ASN A 22 -2.08 9.69 11.50
N GLY A 23 -2.95 9.25 12.42
CA GLY A 23 -4.36 9.64 12.43
C GLY A 23 -5.21 9.05 11.30
N CYS A 24 -4.69 8.14 10.48
CA CYS A 24 -5.45 7.53 9.39
C CYS A 24 -5.23 6.02 9.29
N ALA A 25 -6.31 5.24 9.45
CA ALA A 25 -6.27 3.79 9.29
C ALA A 25 -6.35 3.34 7.84
N ARG A 26 -6.92 4.15 6.95
CA ARG A 26 -7.19 3.79 5.55
C ARG A 26 -6.28 4.56 4.61
N VAL A 27 -5.37 3.85 3.95
CA VAL A 27 -4.38 4.46 3.06
C VAL A 27 -4.53 3.89 1.65
N GLN A 28 -4.45 4.76 0.66
CA GLN A 28 -4.33 4.41 -0.74
C GLN A 28 -2.86 4.15 -1.06
N PHE A 29 -2.55 2.99 -1.62
CA PHE A 29 -1.21 2.70 -2.14
C PHE A 29 -1.05 3.34 -3.52
N VAL A 30 -0.03 4.17 -3.69
CA VAL A 30 0.24 4.88 -4.95
C VAL A 30 1.38 4.20 -5.71
N GLY A 31 2.42 3.75 -5.01
CA GLY A 31 3.54 3.05 -5.64
C GLY A 31 4.76 2.94 -4.73
N ILE A 32 5.87 2.46 -5.29
CA ILE A 32 7.17 2.37 -4.63
C ILE A 32 8.15 3.21 -5.44
N TRP A 33 8.88 4.09 -4.76
CA TRP A 33 9.90 4.92 -5.37
C TRP A 33 11.19 4.13 -5.63
N PRO A 34 12.06 4.58 -6.55
CA PRO A 34 13.36 3.95 -6.80
C PRO A 34 14.25 3.86 -5.56
N THR A 35 14.04 4.74 -4.58
CA THR A 35 14.73 4.73 -3.28
C THR A 35 14.28 3.60 -2.36
N GLY A 36 13.24 2.85 -2.71
CA GLY A 36 12.61 1.83 -1.87
C GLY A 36 11.55 2.36 -0.90
N ASN A 37 11.38 3.68 -0.84
CA ASN A 37 10.31 4.30 -0.07
C ASN A 37 8.94 4.09 -0.73
N VAL A 38 7.88 4.12 0.07
CA VAL A 38 6.52 3.83 -0.41
C VAL A 38 5.69 5.11 -0.46
N ALA A 39 5.01 5.29 -1.58
CA ALA A 39 4.08 6.37 -1.83
C ALA A 39 2.68 5.96 -1.38
N VAL A 40 2.13 6.69 -0.41
CA VAL A 40 0.80 6.44 0.17
C VAL A 40 0.00 7.73 0.24
N LYS A 41 -1.33 7.63 0.18
CA LYS A 41 -2.22 8.78 0.36
C LYS A 41 -3.30 8.41 1.38
N ARG A 42 -3.80 9.34 2.20
CA ARG A 42 -4.95 9.00 3.06
C ARG A 42 -6.17 8.81 2.19
N ALA A 43 -6.99 7.81 2.49
CA ALA A 43 -8.22 7.56 1.73
C ALA A 43 -9.22 8.73 1.79
N SER A 44 -9.13 9.58 2.82
CA SER A 44 -9.95 10.77 3.00
C SER A 44 -9.35 12.04 2.36
N ASP A 45 -8.09 12.01 1.92
CA ASP A 45 -7.44 13.21 1.38
C ASP A 45 -8.03 13.53 0.00
N PRO A 46 -8.45 14.78 -0.26
CA PRO A 46 -8.93 15.21 -1.57
C PRO A 46 -7.91 14.93 -2.68
N GLU A 47 -8.37 14.80 -3.94
CA GLU A 47 -7.49 14.47 -5.08
C GLU A 47 -6.31 15.43 -5.24
N MET A 48 -6.49 16.71 -4.91
CA MET A 48 -5.44 17.73 -4.96
C MET A 48 -4.26 17.51 -4.00
N PHE A 49 -4.43 16.68 -2.96
CA PHE A 49 -3.34 16.34 -2.06
C PHE A 49 -2.47 15.24 -2.69
N GLY A 50 -1.17 15.54 -2.82
CA GLY A 50 -0.18 14.60 -3.32
C GLY A 50 0.05 13.40 -2.38
N PRO A 51 0.73 12.35 -2.86
CA PRO A 51 1.11 11.22 -2.03
C PRO A 51 2.15 11.64 -0.97
N LEU A 52 2.00 11.09 0.22
CA LEU A 52 3.00 11.10 1.27
C LEU A 52 4.01 9.98 0.99
N THR A 53 5.29 10.27 1.25
CA THR A 53 6.35 9.27 1.15
C THR A 53 6.67 8.77 2.55
N VAL A 54 6.59 7.46 2.75
CA VAL A 54 6.95 6.78 4.00
C VAL A 54 8.11 5.82 3.76
N SER A 55 8.92 5.58 4.79
CA SER A 55 10.00 4.59 4.70
C SER A 55 9.44 3.18 4.51
N SER A 56 10.26 2.29 3.95
CA SER A 56 9.91 0.87 3.78
C SER A 56 9.56 0.19 5.11
N GLU A 57 10.22 0.57 6.20
CA GLU A 57 9.97 0.08 7.56
C GLU A 57 8.57 0.46 8.06
N VAL A 58 8.19 1.72 7.90
CA VAL A 58 6.86 2.22 8.27
C VAL A 58 5.77 1.61 7.38
N ALA A 59 6.09 1.38 6.11
CA ALA A 59 5.18 0.76 5.14
C ALA A 59 5.11 -0.77 5.24
N ALA A 60 5.90 -1.43 6.09
CA ALA A 60 5.94 -2.90 6.16
C ALA A 60 4.54 -3.54 6.36
N PRO A 61 3.66 -3.03 7.23
CA PRO A 61 2.29 -3.56 7.38
C PRO A 61 1.44 -3.42 6.10
N LEU A 62 1.63 -2.33 5.34
CA LEU A 62 0.96 -2.12 4.04
C LEU A 62 1.43 -3.14 3.02
N MET A 63 2.73 -3.35 2.93
CA MET A 63 3.33 -4.31 1.99
C MET A 63 2.87 -5.73 2.30
N GLU A 64 2.77 -6.10 3.57
CA GLU A 64 2.23 -7.38 4.01
C GLU A 64 0.74 -7.53 3.68
N ALA A 65 -0.07 -6.48 3.89
CA ALA A 65 -1.49 -6.49 3.55
C ALA A 65 -1.71 -6.66 2.04
N ILE A 66 -0.90 -5.99 1.21
CA ILE A 66 -0.89 -6.17 -0.24
C ILE A 66 -0.55 -7.63 -0.57
N GLN A 67 0.56 -8.14 -0.04
CA GLN A 67 1.00 -9.50 -0.32
C GLN A 67 -0.06 -10.54 0.07
N ARG A 68 -0.65 -10.43 1.27
CA ARG A 68 -1.72 -11.34 1.73
C ARG A 68 -2.95 -11.29 0.83
N ARG A 69 -3.37 -10.10 0.39
CA ARG A 69 -4.53 -9.93 -0.50
C ARG A 69 -4.32 -10.62 -1.85
N PHE A 70 -3.12 -10.53 -2.41
CA PHE A 70 -2.81 -11.13 -3.71
C PHE A 70 -2.46 -12.62 -3.62
N ASN A 71 -1.82 -13.06 -2.55
CA ASN A 71 -1.56 -14.49 -2.31
C ASN A 71 -2.85 -15.27 -2.06
N ARG A 72 -3.84 -14.71 -1.34
CA ARG A 72 -5.17 -15.33 -1.18
C ARG A 72 -5.94 -15.46 -2.50
N ARG A 73 -5.67 -14.61 -3.49
CA ARG A 73 -6.23 -14.73 -4.84
C ARG A 73 -5.49 -15.75 -5.72
N GLY A 74 -4.27 -16.14 -5.32
CA GLY A 74 -3.43 -17.12 -6.03
C GLY A 74 -3.44 -18.53 -5.45
N GLN A 75 -4.09 -18.75 -4.29
CA GLN A 75 -4.40 -20.09 -3.81
C GLN A 75 -5.78 -20.50 -4.36
N PRO A 76 -5.87 -21.42 -5.33
CA PRO A 76 -7.12 -22.16 -5.49
C PRO A 76 -7.41 -22.81 -4.13
N CYS A 77 -8.62 -22.60 -3.63
CA CYS A 77 -9.14 -23.40 -2.54
C CYS A 77 -8.96 -24.87 -2.92
N VAL A 78 -8.13 -25.59 -2.18
CA VAL A 78 -8.13 -27.06 -2.17
C VAL A 78 -9.21 -27.55 -1.22
#